data_AF-A0A258BUQ0-F1
#
_entry.id   AF-A0A258BUQ0-F1
#
_cell.length_a   1.000
_cell.length_b   1.000
_cell.length_c   1.000
_cell.angle_alpha   90.00
_cell.angle_beta   90.00
_cell.angle_gamma   90.00
#
_symmetry.space_group_name_H-M   'P 1'
#
loop_
_entity.id
_entity.type
_entity.pdbx_description
1 polymer ?
#
loop_
_entity_poly.entity_id
_entity_poly.type
_entity_poly.pdbx_seq_one_letter_code
_entity_poly.pdbx_strand_id
1 'polypeptide(L)'
;MARSWSALRKWDAGLLAEGVAEAKRAVAIAPDYAPGHAMLAYALAHAYLVIPEDPAEVRRIRAIAEHALTLAPDDASVLGSAGRALSIVGYPEEGVRHTGRAVRKAPGSGILHWQHGGVCVMLNRLEEALSHLKTAERLMPGSHLMWVAKGWRATVYRELNRWAEADAAIDECISLNPSFGYGYVIKALVAVRAGKDAEARGHVETARRLGWEIAQAEQLWRRLYPNSPALEADIATIRALYAATKPGA
;
A
#
# COMPACT_ATOMS: atom_id res chain seq x y z
N MET A 1 14.88 9.59 -8.75
CA MET A 1 13.74 8.80 -9.28
C MET A 1 13.97 7.30 -9.22
N ALA A 2 14.92 6.67 -9.92
CA ALA A 2 15.07 5.20 -9.90
C ALA A 2 15.31 4.55 -8.51
N ARG A 3 15.85 5.30 -7.54
CA ARG A 3 16.18 4.81 -6.18
C ARG A 3 15.06 5.02 -5.15
N SER A 4 14.24 6.07 -5.28
CA SER A 4 13.04 6.25 -4.43
C SER A 4 12.03 5.10 -4.59
N TRP A 5 12.05 4.41 -5.73
CA TRP A 5 11.20 3.25 -6.00
C TRP A 5 11.77 1.92 -5.46
N SER A 6 13.07 1.81 -5.20
CA SER A 6 13.62 0.62 -4.51
C SER A 6 13.18 0.56 -3.05
N ALA A 7 12.88 1.71 -2.43
CA ALA A 7 12.32 1.80 -1.09
C ALA A 7 10.94 1.18 -0.94
N LEU A 8 10.10 1.32 -1.97
CA LEU A 8 8.80 0.66 -2.02
C LEU A 8 8.94 -0.86 -2.14
N ARG A 9 10.04 -1.39 -2.69
CA ARG A 9 10.23 -2.82 -2.99
C ARG A 9 10.19 -3.74 -1.76
N LYS A 10 10.48 -3.25 -0.56
CA LYS A 10 10.44 -4.09 0.65
C LYS A 10 9.44 -3.59 1.70
N TRP A 11 8.90 -2.39 1.51
CA TRP A 11 8.34 -1.58 2.60
C TRP A 11 9.27 -1.61 3.83
N ASP A 12 10.55 -1.48 3.56
CA ASP A 12 11.60 -1.44 4.56
C ASP A 12 11.70 -0.03 5.13
N ALA A 13 11.68 0.10 6.45
CA ALA A 13 11.67 1.41 7.12
C ALA A 13 12.93 2.24 6.82
N GLY A 14 14.10 1.61 6.65
CA GLY A 14 15.35 2.30 6.33
C GLY A 14 15.34 2.86 4.92
N LEU A 15 14.89 2.07 3.94
CA LEU A 15 14.80 2.55 2.55
C LEU A 15 13.69 3.59 2.36
N LEU A 16 12.55 3.47 3.06
CA LEU A 16 11.49 4.49 3.07
C LEU A 16 12.01 5.82 3.64
N ALA A 17 12.90 5.79 4.63
CA ALA A 17 13.53 6.99 5.18
C ALA A 17 14.43 7.73 4.17
N GLU A 18 15.12 7.02 3.28
CA GLU A 18 15.91 7.63 2.20
C GLU A 18 15.02 8.36 1.18
N GLY A 19 13.90 7.74 0.79
CA GLY A 19 12.91 8.36 -0.10
C GLY A 19 12.32 9.65 0.49
N VAL A 20 12.06 9.63 1.80
CA VAL A 20 11.65 10.84 2.56
C VAL A 20 12.75 11.90 2.54
N ALA A 21 14.01 11.52 2.74
CA ALA A 21 15.14 12.47 2.74
C ALA A 21 15.37 13.13 1.37
N GLU A 22 15.18 12.39 0.27
CA GLU A 22 15.20 12.97 -1.09
C GLU A 22 14.05 13.95 -1.31
N ALA A 23 12.83 13.59 -0.92
CA ALA A 23 11.67 14.46 -1.08
C ALA A 23 11.78 15.74 -0.21
N LYS A 24 12.32 15.63 1.01
CA LYS A 24 12.63 16.80 1.86
C LYS A 24 13.64 17.74 1.20
N ARG A 25 14.69 17.20 0.58
CA ARG A 25 15.68 18.00 -0.16
C ARG A 25 15.05 18.72 -1.34
N ALA A 26 14.18 18.05 -2.10
CA ALA A 26 13.49 18.67 -3.23
C ALA A 26 12.64 19.87 -2.80
N VAL A 27 11.87 19.73 -1.72
CA VAL A 27 11.05 20.81 -1.15
C VAL A 27 11.92 21.95 -0.57
N ALA A 28 13.07 21.65 0.01
CA ALA A 28 13.98 22.67 0.53
C ALA A 28 14.62 23.52 -0.59
N ILE A 29 14.90 22.91 -1.75
CA ILE A 29 15.47 23.61 -2.92
C ILE A 29 14.40 24.45 -3.62
N ALA A 30 13.18 23.93 -3.74
CA ALA A 30 12.07 24.60 -4.41
C ALA A 30 10.79 24.56 -3.54
N PRO A 31 10.63 25.52 -2.61
CA PRO A 31 9.50 25.54 -1.68
C PRO A 31 8.13 25.65 -2.35
N ASP A 32 8.05 26.25 -3.54
CA ASP A 32 6.79 26.40 -4.29
C ASP A 32 6.55 25.25 -5.29
N TYR A 33 7.40 24.23 -5.30
CA TYR A 33 7.27 23.08 -6.21
C TYR A 33 6.25 22.06 -5.67
N ALA A 34 4.98 22.22 -6.08
CA ALA A 34 3.86 21.41 -5.63
C ALA A 34 4.07 19.87 -5.76
N PRO A 35 4.60 19.33 -6.88
CA PRO A 35 4.86 17.89 -6.98
C PRO A 35 5.89 17.38 -5.96
N GLY A 36 6.84 18.23 -5.53
CA GLY A 36 7.80 17.90 -4.47
C GLY A 36 7.11 17.68 -3.13
N HIS A 37 6.21 18.57 -2.75
CA HIS A 37 5.39 18.42 -1.54
C HIS A 37 4.46 17.21 -1.62
N ALA A 38 3.79 16.99 -2.75
CA ALA A 38 2.92 15.83 -2.94
C ALA A 38 3.68 14.51 -2.81
N MET A 39 4.90 14.45 -3.36
CA MET A 39 5.77 13.28 -3.24
C MET A 39 6.30 13.11 -1.81
N LEU A 40 6.60 14.21 -1.10
CA LEU A 40 7.01 14.17 0.31
C LEU A 40 5.88 13.61 1.18
N ALA A 41 4.66 14.12 1.03
CA ALA A 41 3.49 13.59 1.75
C ALA A 41 3.28 12.11 1.44
N TYR A 42 3.36 11.72 0.16
CA TYR A 42 3.25 10.32 -0.25
C TYR A 42 4.32 9.42 0.36
N ALA A 43 5.59 9.85 0.35
CA ALA A 43 6.70 9.08 0.92
C ALA A 43 6.57 8.95 2.44
N LEU A 44 6.23 10.03 3.14
CA LEU A 44 5.98 10.02 4.59
C LEU A 44 4.78 9.13 4.94
N ALA A 45 3.71 9.16 4.15
CA ALA A 45 2.55 8.27 4.35
C ALA A 45 2.93 6.79 4.19
N HIS A 46 3.78 6.45 3.23
CA HIS A 46 4.26 5.06 3.08
C HIS A 46 5.20 4.65 4.21
N ALA A 47 6.06 5.55 4.69
CA ALA A 47 6.85 5.31 5.89
C ALA A 47 5.96 5.12 7.11
N TYR A 48 4.90 5.94 7.23
CA TYR A 48 3.91 5.86 8.31
C TYR A 48 3.39 4.44 8.44
N LEU A 49 3.02 3.75 7.35
CA LEU A 49 2.45 2.39 7.34
C LEU A 49 3.14 1.38 8.27
N VAL A 50 4.47 1.44 8.40
CA VAL A 50 5.29 0.44 9.11
C VAL A 50 5.92 0.96 10.40
N ILE A 51 5.71 2.22 10.78
CA ILE A 51 6.18 2.82 12.04
C ILE A 51 5.03 2.98 13.05
N PRO A 52 5.31 3.01 14.37
CA PRO A 52 4.29 3.23 15.39
C PRO A 52 3.39 4.43 15.11
N GLU A 53 2.16 4.36 15.57
CA GLU A 53 1.20 5.45 15.41
C GLU A 53 1.64 6.72 16.15
N ASP A 54 1.73 7.81 15.41
CA ASP A 54 1.99 9.15 15.92
C ASP A 54 0.97 10.15 15.32
N PRO A 55 0.02 10.68 16.12
CA PRO A 55 -0.93 11.69 15.66
C PRO A 55 -0.26 12.97 15.15
N ALA A 56 0.93 13.33 15.63
CA ALA A 56 1.67 14.49 15.13
C ALA A 56 2.16 14.25 13.69
N GLU A 57 2.64 13.06 13.39
CA GLU A 57 3.07 12.71 12.04
C GLU A 57 1.88 12.64 11.07
N VAL A 58 0.73 12.14 11.50
CA VAL A 58 -0.53 12.20 10.73
C VAL A 58 -0.89 13.64 10.36
N ARG A 59 -0.89 14.55 11.34
CA ARG A 59 -1.17 15.98 11.11
C ARG A 59 -0.16 16.60 10.15
N ARG A 60 1.12 16.25 10.30
CA ARG A 60 2.20 16.74 9.43
C ARG A 60 2.01 16.29 7.99
N ILE A 61 1.78 15.00 7.76
CA ILE A 61 1.58 14.44 6.42
C ILE A 61 0.38 15.09 5.74
N ARG A 62 -0.72 15.23 6.49
CA ARG A 62 -1.93 15.93 6.02
C ARG A 62 -1.63 17.36 5.59
N ALA A 63 -0.96 18.15 6.44
CA ALA A 63 -0.65 19.54 6.12
C ALA A 63 0.23 19.67 4.86
N ILE A 64 1.21 18.78 4.67
CA ILE A 64 2.06 18.77 3.47
C ILE A 64 1.23 18.42 2.22
N ALA A 65 0.32 17.44 2.32
CA ALA A 65 -0.57 17.07 1.23
C ALA A 65 -1.53 18.20 0.84
N GLU A 66 -2.16 18.85 1.82
CA GLU A 66 -3.06 20.01 1.63
C GLU A 66 -2.31 21.21 1.03
N HIS A 67 -1.07 21.45 1.47
CA HIS A 67 -0.23 22.49 0.89
C HIS A 67 0.10 22.20 -0.59
N ALA A 68 0.48 20.97 -0.93
CA ALA A 68 0.70 20.57 -2.31
C ALA A 68 -0.55 20.80 -3.19
N LEU A 69 -1.72 20.40 -2.68
CA LEU A 69 -3.01 20.60 -3.34
C LEU A 69 -3.36 22.09 -3.51
N THR A 70 -2.94 22.95 -2.59
CA THR A 70 -3.13 24.40 -2.70
C THR A 70 -2.24 25.02 -3.76
N LEU A 71 -0.97 24.59 -3.85
CA LEU A 71 -0.02 25.09 -4.84
C LEU A 71 -0.39 24.68 -6.28
N ALA A 72 -0.94 23.48 -6.47
CA ALA A 72 -1.34 22.99 -7.80
C ALA A 72 -2.65 22.16 -7.74
N PRO A 73 -3.82 22.82 -7.62
CA PRO A 73 -5.11 22.15 -7.37
C PRO A 73 -5.64 21.31 -8.54
N ASP A 74 -5.05 21.44 -9.73
CA ASP A 74 -5.46 20.77 -10.96
C ASP A 74 -4.37 19.90 -11.60
N ASP A 75 -3.18 19.83 -10.99
CA ASP A 75 -2.13 18.92 -11.44
C ASP A 75 -2.49 17.47 -11.09
N ALA A 76 -2.53 16.60 -12.11
CA ALA A 76 -2.97 15.22 -11.92
C ALA A 76 -2.03 14.41 -11.02
N SER A 77 -0.72 14.66 -11.07
CA SER A 77 0.26 13.97 -10.24
C SER A 77 0.17 14.41 -8.78
N VAL A 78 -0.04 15.72 -8.54
CA VAL A 78 -0.27 16.27 -7.20
C VAL A 78 -1.55 15.71 -6.61
N LEU A 79 -2.66 15.76 -7.35
CA LEU A 79 -3.95 15.19 -6.95
C LEU A 79 -3.83 13.70 -6.58
N GLY A 80 -3.12 12.92 -7.40
CA GLY A 80 -2.92 11.48 -7.17
C GLY A 80 -2.11 11.19 -5.91
N SER A 81 -0.92 11.78 -5.81
CA SER A 81 0.02 11.50 -4.71
C SER A 81 -0.47 12.07 -3.37
N ALA A 82 -0.97 13.31 -3.35
CA ALA A 82 -1.52 13.92 -2.13
C ALA A 82 -2.80 13.20 -1.69
N GLY A 83 -3.70 12.87 -2.63
CA GLY A 83 -4.91 12.10 -2.32
C GLY A 83 -4.59 10.73 -1.74
N ARG A 84 -3.60 10.02 -2.31
CA ARG A 84 -3.16 8.72 -1.78
C ARG A 84 -2.52 8.85 -0.39
N ALA A 85 -1.74 9.90 -0.14
CA ALA A 85 -1.17 10.18 1.17
C ALA A 85 -2.25 10.41 2.23
N LEU A 86 -3.23 11.28 1.94
CA LEU A 86 -4.39 11.54 2.80
C LEU A 86 -5.14 10.26 3.16
N SER A 87 -5.37 9.37 2.19
CA SER A 87 -6.02 8.09 2.45
C SER A 87 -5.25 7.23 3.45
N ILE A 88 -3.93 7.07 3.25
CA ILE A 88 -3.08 6.24 4.12
C ILE A 88 -3.06 6.73 5.57
N VAL A 89 -3.11 8.05 5.79
CA VAL A 89 -3.10 8.64 7.14
C VAL A 89 -4.49 8.83 7.75
N GLY A 90 -5.50 8.13 7.22
CA GLY A 90 -6.82 8.03 7.86
C GLY A 90 -7.94 8.86 7.23
N TYR A 91 -7.71 9.49 6.07
CA TYR A 91 -8.71 10.29 5.36
C TYR A 91 -9.06 9.71 3.97
N PRO A 92 -9.51 8.44 3.87
CA PRO A 92 -9.74 7.79 2.58
C PRO A 92 -10.90 8.41 1.78
N GLU A 93 -11.96 8.89 2.43
CA GLU A 93 -13.09 9.56 1.75
C GLU A 93 -12.70 10.91 1.13
N GLU A 94 -11.74 11.62 1.71
CA GLU A 94 -11.18 12.82 1.11
C GLU A 94 -10.22 12.47 -0.03
N GLY A 95 -9.30 11.52 0.23
CA GLY A 95 -8.30 11.09 -0.74
C GLY A 95 -8.89 10.48 -2.02
N VAL A 96 -10.05 9.81 -1.95
CA VAL A 96 -10.72 9.25 -3.15
C VAL A 96 -11.20 10.34 -4.09
N ARG A 97 -11.63 11.49 -3.56
CA ARG A 97 -12.05 12.64 -4.39
C ARG A 97 -10.88 13.19 -5.20
N HIS A 98 -9.71 13.31 -4.58
CA HIS A 98 -8.49 13.79 -5.24
C HIS A 98 -7.94 12.78 -6.24
N THR A 99 -7.80 11.51 -5.86
CA THR A 99 -7.31 10.46 -6.76
C THR A 99 -8.28 10.20 -7.93
N GLY A 100 -9.59 10.30 -7.71
CA GLY A 100 -10.58 10.22 -8.78
C GLY A 100 -10.50 11.40 -9.75
N ARG A 101 -10.26 12.63 -9.26
CA ARG A 101 -9.97 13.79 -10.11
C ARG A 101 -8.67 13.59 -10.91
N ALA A 102 -7.64 13.03 -10.29
CA ALA A 102 -6.37 12.73 -10.94
C ALA A 102 -6.55 11.81 -12.15
N VAL A 103 -7.29 10.70 -11.98
CA VAL A 103 -7.59 9.77 -13.08
C VAL A 103 -8.39 10.45 -14.20
N ARG A 104 -9.37 11.31 -13.88
CA ARG A 104 -10.11 12.05 -14.91
C ARG A 104 -9.24 13.04 -15.68
N LYS A 105 -8.26 13.67 -15.03
CA LYS A 105 -7.33 14.62 -15.67
C LYS A 105 -6.32 13.92 -16.56
N ALA A 106 -5.87 12.73 -16.19
CA ALA A 106 -4.88 11.96 -16.95
C ALA A 106 -5.26 10.47 -17.02
N PRO A 107 -6.28 10.11 -17.83
CA PRO A 107 -6.81 8.74 -17.91
C PRO A 107 -5.83 7.74 -18.54
N GLY A 108 -4.79 8.21 -19.23
CA GLY A 108 -3.71 7.36 -19.75
C GLY A 108 -2.64 7.01 -18.71
N SER A 109 -2.74 7.54 -17.49
CA SER A 109 -1.71 7.37 -16.47
C SER A 109 -1.97 6.13 -15.60
N GLY A 110 -1.28 5.03 -15.89
CA GLY A 110 -1.43 3.79 -15.12
C GLY A 110 -1.08 3.96 -13.63
N ILE A 111 -0.15 4.84 -13.27
CA ILE A 111 0.19 5.10 -11.87
C ILE A 111 -0.99 5.74 -11.11
N LEU A 112 -1.74 6.64 -11.75
CA LEU A 112 -2.92 7.25 -11.14
C LEU A 112 -4.07 6.25 -10.98
N HIS A 113 -4.24 5.35 -11.95
CA HIS A 113 -5.16 4.22 -11.81
C HIS A 113 -4.76 3.30 -10.65
N TRP A 114 -3.47 3.00 -10.48
CA TRP A 114 -3.00 2.21 -9.35
C TRP A 114 -3.22 2.91 -8.01
N GLN A 115 -2.88 4.21 -7.90
CA GLN A 115 -3.10 5.00 -6.70
C GLN A 115 -4.59 5.06 -6.34
N HIS A 116 -5.47 5.36 -7.30
CA HIS A 116 -6.91 5.41 -7.07
C HIS A 116 -7.48 4.04 -6.68
N GLY A 117 -7.07 2.98 -7.38
CA GLY A 117 -7.47 1.61 -7.06
C GLY A 117 -7.10 1.23 -5.62
N GLY A 118 -5.91 1.58 -5.15
CA GLY A 118 -5.49 1.38 -3.76
C GLY A 118 -6.33 2.15 -2.74
N VAL A 119 -6.84 3.34 -3.09
CA VAL A 119 -7.79 4.09 -2.22
C VAL A 119 -9.17 3.43 -2.22
N CYS A 120 -9.65 2.94 -3.38
CA CYS A 120 -10.89 2.19 -3.46
C CYS A 120 -10.84 0.91 -2.60
N VAL A 121 -9.70 0.23 -2.52
CA VAL A 121 -9.52 -0.89 -1.57
C VAL A 121 -9.73 -0.46 -0.12
N MET A 122 -9.13 0.66 0.29
CA MET A 122 -9.28 1.17 1.67
C MET A 122 -10.73 1.52 2.01
N LEU A 123 -11.50 1.97 1.02
CA LEU A 123 -12.94 2.26 1.13
C LEU A 123 -13.84 1.03 0.93
N ASN A 124 -13.26 -0.16 0.76
CA ASN A 124 -13.97 -1.40 0.46
C ASN A 124 -14.85 -1.32 -0.81
N ARG A 125 -14.46 -0.48 -1.79
CA ARG A 125 -15.08 -0.39 -3.13
C ARG A 125 -14.39 -1.36 -4.08
N LEU A 126 -14.59 -2.65 -3.83
CA LEU A 126 -13.76 -3.74 -4.34
C LEU A 126 -13.80 -3.89 -5.88
N GLU A 127 -14.98 -3.81 -6.50
CA GLU A 127 -15.14 -3.92 -7.95
C GLU A 127 -14.51 -2.73 -8.68
N GLU A 128 -14.68 -1.52 -8.15
CA GLU A 128 -14.04 -0.31 -8.64
C GLU A 128 -12.52 -0.44 -8.53
N ALA A 129 -12.02 -0.85 -7.36
CA ALA A 129 -10.61 -1.10 -7.14
C ALA A 129 -10.03 -2.08 -8.17
N LEU A 130 -10.72 -3.21 -8.40
CA LEU A 130 -10.28 -4.22 -9.36
C LEU A 130 -10.22 -3.67 -10.80
N SER A 131 -11.19 -2.86 -11.20
CA SER A 131 -11.22 -2.22 -12.53
C SER A 131 -10.02 -1.28 -12.73
N HIS A 132 -9.74 -0.43 -11.73
CA HIS A 132 -8.61 0.49 -11.77
C HIS A 132 -7.26 -0.24 -11.73
N LEU A 133 -7.11 -1.27 -10.90
CA LEU A 133 -5.87 -2.07 -10.85
C LEU A 133 -5.60 -2.81 -12.16
N LYS A 134 -6.61 -3.37 -12.82
CA LYS A 134 -6.47 -3.97 -14.17
C LYS A 134 -6.09 -2.93 -15.22
N THR A 135 -6.67 -1.73 -15.14
CA THR A 135 -6.31 -0.64 -16.05
C THR A 135 -4.87 -0.18 -15.84
N ALA A 136 -4.43 -0.06 -14.59
CA ALA A 136 -3.05 0.26 -14.25
C ALA A 136 -2.06 -0.76 -14.84
N GLU A 137 -2.37 -2.06 -14.74
CA GLU A 137 -1.55 -3.13 -15.30
C GLU A 137 -1.45 -3.04 -16.83
N ARG A 138 -2.58 -2.80 -17.51
CA ARG A 138 -2.62 -2.61 -18.97
C ARG A 138 -1.82 -1.40 -19.44
N LEU A 139 -1.83 -0.31 -18.68
CA LEU A 139 -1.15 0.95 -19.01
C LEU A 139 0.33 0.95 -18.62
N MET A 140 0.78 0.00 -17.79
CA MET A 140 2.16 -0.11 -17.32
C MET A 140 2.72 -1.54 -17.51
N PRO A 141 2.66 -2.11 -18.74
CA PRO A 141 3.17 -3.44 -18.98
C PRO A 141 4.68 -3.49 -18.66
N GLY A 142 5.11 -4.49 -17.89
CA GLY A 142 6.52 -4.65 -17.51
C GLY A 142 7.05 -3.63 -16.49
N SER A 143 6.19 -2.81 -15.89
CA SER A 143 6.62 -1.92 -14.81
C SER A 143 7.15 -2.71 -13.61
N HIS A 144 8.28 -2.28 -13.07
CA HIS A 144 8.87 -2.83 -11.85
C HIS A 144 7.97 -2.70 -10.61
N LEU A 145 6.87 -1.95 -10.69
CA LEU A 145 5.86 -1.80 -9.63
C LEU A 145 4.70 -2.82 -9.77
N MET A 146 4.74 -3.70 -10.77
CA MET A 146 3.64 -4.63 -11.06
C MET A 146 3.33 -5.57 -9.88
N TRP A 147 4.34 -5.98 -9.12
CA TRP A 147 4.15 -6.81 -7.93
C TRP A 147 3.18 -6.16 -6.94
N VAL A 148 3.22 -4.83 -6.77
CA VAL A 148 2.29 -4.12 -5.87
C VAL A 148 0.85 -4.24 -6.37
N ALA A 149 0.64 -4.02 -7.67
CA ALA A 149 -0.69 -4.13 -8.27
C ALA A 149 -1.25 -5.56 -8.14
N LYS A 150 -0.40 -6.58 -8.30
CA LYS A 150 -0.76 -8.00 -8.08
C LYS A 150 -1.12 -8.27 -6.62
N GLY A 151 -0.33 -7.76 -5.67
CA GLY A 151 -0.63 -7.84 -4.24
C GLY A 151 -2.00 -7.22 -3.89
N TRP A 152 -2.28 -5.99 -4.37
CA TRP A 152 -3.59 -5.37 -4.15
C TRP A 152 -4.74 -6.15 -4.78
N ARG A 153 -4.55 -6.71 -5.98
CA ARG A 153 -5.57 -7.57 -6.61
C ARG A 153 -5.81 -8.83 -5.79
N ALA A 154 -4.78 -9.47 -5.25
CA ALA A 154 -4.93 -10.62 -4.38
C ALA A 154 -5.80 -10.28 -3.16
N THR A 155 -5.56 -9.13 -2.54
CA THR A 155 -6.39 -8.66 -1.42
C THR A 155 -7.83 -8.37 -1.85
N VAL A 156 -8.05 -7.74 -3.00
CA VAL A 156 -9.41 -7.50 -3.52
C VAL A 156 -10.14 -8.81 -3.81
N TYR A 157 -9.46 -9.79 -4.43
CA TYR A 157 -10.06 -11.10 -4.67
C TYR A 157 -10.39 -11.82 -3.37
N ARG A 158 -9.52 -11.74 -2.36
CA ARG A 158 -9.76 -12.29 -1.02
C ARG A 158 -11.03 -11.72 -0.39
N GLU A 159 -11.16 -10.39 -0.38
CA GLU A 159 -12.34 -9.69 0.16
C GLU A 159 -13.63 -10.04 -0.61
N LEU A 160 -13.53 -10.31 -1.91
CA LEU A 160 -14.63 -10.79 -2.75
C LEU A 160 -14.89 -12.30 -2.64
N ASN A 161 -14.23 -13.03 -1.72
CA ASN A 161 -14.28 -14.49 -1.60
C ASN A 161 -13.88 -15.27 -2.88
N ARG A 162 -13.08 -14.65 -3.75
CA ARG A 162 -12.54 -15.21 -4.99
C ARG A 162 -11.16 -15.82 -4.73
N TRP A 163 -11.15 -16.88 -3.92
CA TRP A 163 -9.94 -17.41 -3.31
C TRP A 163 -8.92 -17.99 -4.30
N ALA A 164 -9.38 -18.60 -5.40
CA ALA A 164 -8.48 -19.12 -6.44
C ALA A 164 -7.74 -17.99 -7.16
N GLU A 165 -8.44 -16.90 -7.50
CA GLU A 165 -7.80 -15.73 -8.11
C GLU A 165 -6.92 -14.96 -7.12
N ALA A 166 -7.27 -14.96 -5.83
CA ALA A 166 -6.42 -14.40 -4.78
C ALA A 166 -5.08 -15.15 -4.70
N ASP A 167 -5.13 -16.49 -4.71
CA ASP A 167 -3.97 -17.36 -4.65
C ASP A 167 -3.03 -17.15 -5.85
N ALA A 168 -3.59 -17.16 -7.07
CA ALA A 168 -2.80 -16.92 -8.28
C ALA A 168 -2.18 -15.51 -8.29
N ALA A 169 -2.94 -14.48 -7.92
CA ALA A 169 -2.44 -13.11 -7.91
C ALA A 169 -1.33 -12.89 -6.87
N ILE A 170 -1.41 -13.53 -5.69
CA ILE A 170 -0.38 -13.40 -4.67
C ILE A 170 0.89 -14.19 -5.04
N ASP A 171 0.76 -15.32 -5.76
CA ASP A 171 1.91 -16.05 -6.30
C ASP A 171 2.67 -15.24 -7.35
N GLU A 172 1.96 -14.55 -8.25
CA GLU A 172 2.58 -13.61 -9.18
C GLU A 172 3.28 -12.45 -8.45
N CYS A 173 2.65 -11.91 -7.40
CA CYS A 173 3.24 -10.85 -6.58
C CYS A 173 4.58 -11.29 -5.95
N ILE A 174 4.59 -12.45 -5.28
CA ILE A 174 5.77 -13.00 -4.62
C ILE A 174 6.85 -13.37 -5.65
N SER A 175 6.46 -13.92 -6.80
CA SER A 175 7.40 -14.27 -7.87
C SER A 175 8.11 -13.03 -8.45
N LEU A 176 7.37 -11.93 -8.63
CA LEU A 176 7.92 -10.66 -9.09
C LEU A 176 8.76 -9.96 -8.01
N ASN A 177 8.43 -10.16 -6.74
CA ASN A 177 9.15 -9.56 -5.61
C ASN A 177 9.19 -10.46 -4.36
N PRO A 178 10.18 -11.38 -4.29
CA PRO A 178 10.32 -12.33 -3.19
C PRO A 178 10.71 -11.69 -1.85
N SER A 179 11.01 -10.39 -1.82
CA SER A 179 11.35 -9.67 -0.58
C SER A 179 10.16 -8.90 0.00
N PHE A 180 8.96 -9.06 -0.56
CA PHE A 180 7.78 -8.35 -0.09
C PHE A 180 7.06 -9.13 1.01
N GLY A 181 7.44 -8.90 2.27
CA GLY A 181 6.90 -9.62 3.44
C GLY A 181 5.38 -9.60 3.56
N TYR A 182 4.74 -8.46 3.23
CA TYR A 182 3.27 -8.35 3.13
C TYR A 182 2.64 -9.43 2.24
N GLY A 183 3.30 -9.75 1.12
CA GLY A 183 2.82 -10.75 0.17
C GLY A 183 2.70 -12.14 0.80
N TYR A 184 3.69 -12.51 1.61
CA TYR A 184 3.67 -13.77 2.36
C TYR A 184 2.60 -13.80 3.45
N VAL A 185 2.30 -12.68 4.11
CA VAL A 185 1.20 -12.64 5.09
C VAL A 185 -0.15 -12.86 4.39
N ILE A 186 -0.37 -12.27 3.21
CA ILE A 186 -1.58 -12.52 2.41
C ILE A 186 -1.64 -13.98 1.95
N LYS A 187 -0.53 -14.54 1.44
CA LYS A 187 -0.48 -15.95 1.05
C LYS A 187 -0.78 -16.88 2.24
N ALA A 188 -0.33 -16.53 3.44
CA ALA A 188 -0.65 -17.27 4.65
C ALA A 188 -2.16 -17.26 4.96
N LEU A 189 -2.83 -16.12 4.83
CA LEU A 189 -4.30 -16.03 5.00
C LEU A 189 -5.04 -16.88 3.96
N VAL A 190 -4.59 -16.86 2.70
CA VAL A 190 -5.17 -17.71 1.64
C VAL A 190 -4.96 -19.19 1.95
N ALA A 191 -3.78 -19.57 2.44
CA ALA A 191 -3.48 -20.95 2.83
C ALA A 191 -4.33 -21.44 4.03
N VAL A 192 -4.54 -20.60 5.06
CA VAL A 192 -5.48 -20.92 6.17
C VAL A 192 -6.87 -21.19 5.62
N ARG A 193 -7.37 -20.33 4.73
CA ARG A 193 -8.69 -20.52 4.12
C ARG A 193 -8.82 -21.82 3.33
N ALA A 194 -7.72 -22.28 2.73
CA ALA A 194 -7.63 -23.54 2.01
C ALA A 194 -7.41 -24.77 2.92
N GLY A 195 -7.33 -24.60 4.25
CA GLY A 195 -7.05 -25.67 5.20
C GLY A 195 -5.60 -26.16 5.19
N LYS A 196 -4.67 -25.33 4.68
CA LYS A 196 -3.25 -25.66 4.52
C LYS A 196 -2.40 -25.01 5.62
N ASP A 197 -2.67 -25.36 6.87
CA ASP A 197 -2.10 -24.67 8.04
C ASP A 197 -0.56 -24.74 8.11
N ALA A 198 0.03 -25.85 7.68
CA ALA A 198 1.49 -25.99 7.63
C ALA A 198 2.12 -25.03 6.61
N GLU A 199 1.47 -24.86 5.45
CA GLU A 199 1.90 -23.92 4.42
C GLU A 199 1.77 -22.47 4.93
N ALA A 200 0.64 -22.16 5.58
CA ALA A 200 0.41 -20.84 6.17
C ALA A 200 1.50 -20.44 7.19
N ARG A 201 1.91 -21.37 8.05
CA ARG A 201 3.02 -21.13 9.00
C ARG A 201 4.34 -20.86 8.29
N GLY A 202 4.68 -21.64 7.26
CA GLY A 202 5.91 -21.42 6.47
C GLY A 202 5.97 -20.05 5.79
N HIS A 203 4.82 -19.53 5.33
CA HIS A 203 4.73 -18.19 4.77
C HIS A 203 4.95 -17.11 5.84
N VAL A 204 4.36 -17.25 7.03
CA VAL A 204 4.61 -16.32 8.14
C VAL A 204 6.06 -16.35 8.64
N GLU A 205 6.69 -17.53 8.69
CA GLU A 205 8.12 -17.64 9.00
C GLU A 205 8.99 -16.91 7.96
N THR A 206 8.59 -16.96 6.69
CA THR A 206 9.28 -16.23 5.62
C THR A 206 9.08 -14.72 5.77
N ALA A 207 7.86 -14.26 6.06
CA ALA A 207 7.59 -12.85 6.38
C ALA A 207 8.44 -12.37 7.55
N ARG A 208 8.54 -13.17 8.62
CA ARG A 208 9.39 -12.86 9.79
C ARG A 208 10.86 -12.76 9.43
N ARG A 209 11.40 -13.69 8.63
CA ARG A 209 12.79 -13.63 8.12
C ARG A 209 13.06 -12.36 7.30
N LEU A 210 12.03 -11.79 6.68
CA LEU A 210 12.07 -10.51 5.96
C LEU A 210 11.85 -9.29 6.87
N GLY A 211 11.82 -9.46 8.20
CA GLY A 211 11.68 -8.37 9.18
C GLY A 211 10.24 -7.92 9.44
N TRP A 212 9.24 -8.66 8.95
CA TRP A 212 7.84 -8.37 9.22
C TRP A 212 7.37 -9.06 10.49
N GLU A 213 7.39 -8.34 11.61
CA GLU A 213 6.82 -8.81 12.88
C GLU A 213 5.32 -8.50 13.00
N ILE A 214 4.67 -9.15 13.97
CA ILE A 214 3.21 -9.08 14.17
C ILE A 214 2.71 -7.64 14.34
N ALA A 215 3.43 -6.79 15.07
CA ALA A 215 3.02 -5.41 15.33
C ALA A 215 2.93 -4.60 14.03
N GLN A 216 3.92 -4.74 13.14
CA GLN A 216 3.90 -4.11 11.82
C GLN A 216 2.76 -4.65 10.95
N ALA A 217 2.54 -5.97 10.95
CA ALA A 217 1.48 -6.60 10.17
C ALA A 217 0.09 -6.10 10.61
N GLU A 218 -0.22 -6.12 11.91
CA GLU A 218 -1.52 -5.66 12.43
C GLU A 218 -1.78 -4.19 12.10
N GLN A 219 -0.81 -3.34 12.38
CA GLN A 219 -0.93 -1.91 12.14
C GLN A 219 -1.17 -1.61 10.67
N LEU A 220 -0.44 -2.30 9.79
CA LEU A 220 -0.61 -2.16 8.35
C LEU A 220 -2.00 -2.60 7.90
N TRP A 221 -2.52 -3.71 8.44
CA TRP A 221 -3.88 -4.16 8.16
C TRP A 221 -4.92 -3.11 8.54
N ARG A 222 -4.81 -2.54 9.74
CA ARG A 222 -5.73 -1.49 10.22
C ARG A 222 -5.71 -0.25 9.33
N ARG A 223 -4.55 0.10 8.77
CA ARG A 223 -4.40 1.29 7.90
C ARG A 223 -4.82 1.04 6.46
N LEU A 224 -4.63 -0.16 5.93
CA LEU A 224 -4.94 -0.47 4.54
C LEU A 224 -6.36 -1.02 4.34
N TYR A 225 -6.97 -1.59 5.38
CA TYR A 225 -8.31 -2.18 5.33
C TYR A 225 -9.27 -1.64 6.40
N PRO A 226 -9.30 -0.31 6.67
CA PRO A 226 -10.11 0.23 7.76
C PRO A 226 -11.62 -0.02 7.58
N ASN A 227 -12.08 -0.23 6.35
CA ASN A 227 -13.48 -0.49 6.01
C ASN A 227 -13.74 -1.96 5.60
N SER A 228 -12.77 -2.86 5.76
CA SER A 228 -12.99 -4.28 5.46
C SER A 228 -13.85 -4.93 6.56
N PRO A 229 -14.91 -5.67 6.20
CA PRO A 229 -15.66 -6.47 7.15
C PRO A 229 -14.85 -7.65 7.70
N ALA A 230 -13.78 -8.05 7.02
CA ALA A 230 -12.89 -9.13 7.44
C ALA A 230 -11.73 -8.65 8.34
N LEU A 231 -11.59 -7.34 8.60
CA LEU A 231 -10.41 -6.77 9.27
C LEU A 231 -10.04 -7.46 10.58
N GLU A 232 -10.99 -7.60 11.52
CA GLU A 232 -10.69 -8.20 12.83
C GLU A 232 -10.45 -9.71 12.74
N ALA A 233 -11.11 -10.40 11.81
CA ALA A 233 -10.90 -11.82 11.57
C ALA A 233 -9.52 -12.10 10.94
N ASP A 234 -9.09 -11.25 10.00
CA ASP A 234 -7.74 -11.29 9.44
C ASP A 234 -6.70 -11.06 10.54
N ILE A 235 -6.85 -10.00 11.35
CA ILE A 235 -5.93 -9.69 12.44
C ILE A 235 -5.84 -10.84 13.44
N ALA A 236 -6.97 -11.45 13.81
CA ALA A 236 -6.98 -12.62 14.70
C ALA A 236 -6.22 -13.80 14.08
N THR A 237 -6.40 -14.05 12.79
CA THR A 237 -5.69 -15.12 12.06
C THR A 237 -4.19 -14.84 11.98
N ILE A 238 -3.78 -13.61 11.65
CA ILE A 238 -2.38 -13.19 11.61
C ILE A 238 -1.75 -13.38 13.00
N ARG A 239 -2.41 -12.95 14.07
CA ARG A 239 -1.95 -13.17 15.46
C ARG A 239 -1.71 -14.63 15.76
N ALA A 240 -2.66 -15.50 15.42
CA ALA A 240 -2.55 -16.94 15.66
C ALA A 240 -1.34 -17.54 14.92
N LEU A 241 -1.15 -17.19 13.64
CA LEU A 241 -0.01 -17.68 12.84
C LEU A 241 1.33 -17.18 13.37
N TYR A 242 1.43 -15.90 13.76
CA TYR A 242 2.65 -15.34 14.33
C TYR A 242 2.98 -15.93 15.71
N ALA A 243 1.98 -16.25 16.53
CA ALA A 243 2.16 -16.92 17.81
C ALA A 243 2.66 -18.35 17.65
N ALA A 244 2.10 -19.10 16.69
CA ALA A 244 2.46 -20.49 16.40
C ALA A 244 3.85 -20.68 15.77
N THR A 245 4.51 -19.58 15.39
CA THR A 245 5.82 -19.58 14.71
C THR A 245 6.92 -18.92 15.56
N LYS A 246 6.66 -18.68 16.87
CA LYS A 246 7.68 -18.21 17.80
C LYS A 246 8.72 -19.31 18.04
N PRO A 247 10.02 -18.99 18.07
CA PRO A 247 11.05 -19.95 18.45
C PRO A 247 10.77 -20.50 19.86
N GLY A 248 10.57 -21.83 19.98
CA GLY A 248 10.33 -22.52 21.25
C GLY A 248 8.87 -22.84 21.59
N ALA A 249 7.93 -22.68 20.65
CA ALA A 249 6.57 -23.22 20.74
C ALA A 249 6.47 -24.67 20.23
#